data_AF-R9HPP3-F1
#
_entry.id   AF-R9HPP3-F1
#
_cell.length_a   1.000
_cell.length_b   1.000
_cell.length_c   1.000
_cell.angle_alpha   90.00
_cell.angle_beta   90.00
_cell.angle_gamma   90.00
#
_symmetry.space_group_name_H-M   'P 1'
#
loop_
_entity.id
_entity.type
_entity.pdbx_description
1 polymer ?
#
loop_
_entity_poly.entity_id
_entity_poly.type
_entity_poly.pdbx_seq_one_letter_code
_entity_poly.pdbx_strand_id
1 'polypeptide(L)'
;MYIAITLILCFLVIYIAVHQSYKNPAKWFNLMWALQILIVYLLFRNEFKFVGLGLIYILVVCLIYSLGGDFGKYIMRNVCQKEKHHYIYKRKYAISLLCLLLSFSLFIVIKNIYSSDFGLSSVFSLEELLELNHQSSIDRYAGNNENSILSQMGRVIIYLTSIYGGYLYALESGKGRLLSIISIFPSMFISLTQSVKSGFITSVFLWIIGWYVAFTIMNNRKINFNFKIIKKIIVYFSIFYSILFFSMIMRTGKFDMYILNEISIKIVNYTFGHLPAFDIWFSNNYSNIEPEGGITTFAGITNYLGLSKREMGIYNEQIYYGISNYANNHTNVFTAFRALAEDFGILFSLIIVFFTGTITGISLNCIKKNIGILNAQWILMGTLFYISWSFVTSVWAYTSYIVALYAMYLCLKFVIWKD
;
A
#
# COMPACT_ATOMS: atom_id res chain seq x y z
N MET A 1 -3.22 28.36 15.88
CA MET A 1 -1.79 28.45 15.48
C MET A 1 -1.34 27.23 14.68
N TYR A 2 -1.41 26.01 15.22
CA TYR A 2 -0.94 24.79 14.53
C TYR A 2 -1.54 24.58 13.14
N ILE A 3 -2.84 24.79 12.98
CA ILE A 3 -3.52 24.64 11.69
C ILE A 3 -2.94 25.57 10.60
N ALA A 4 -2.63 26.82 10.93
CA ALA A 4 -2.03 27.75 9.98
C ALA A 4 -0.64 27.27 9.56
N ILE A 5 0.15 26.76 10.51
CA ILE A 5 1.46 26.15 10.25
C ILE A 5 1.31 24.92 9.35
N THR A 6 0.34 24.05 9.62
CA THR A 6 0.03 22.87 8.78
C THR A 6 -0.24 23.28 7.34
N LEU A 7 -1.07 24.30 7.10
CA LEU A 7 -1.38 24.76 5.75
C LEU A 7 -0.15 25.33 5.03
N ILE A 8 0.66 26.15 5.71
CA ILE A 8 1.92 26.68 5.17
C ILE A 8 2.86 25.53 4.79
N LEU A 9 3.04 24.55 5.68
CA LEU A 9 3.88 23.38 5.42
C LEU A 9 3.33 22.52 4.27
N CYS A 10 2.00 22.35 4.16
CA CYS A 10 1.39 21.67 3.02
C CYS A 10 1.76 22.35 1.71
N PHE A 11 1.62 23.68 1.63
CA PHE A 11 2.01 24.43 0.42
C PHE A 11 3.50 24.30 0.12
N LEU A 12 4.37 24.35 1.13
CA LEU A 12 5.81 24.14 0.96
C LEU A 12 6.13 22.74 0.42
N VAL A 13 5.53 21.69 1.00
CA VAL A 13 5.72 20.30 0.57
C VAL A 13 5.23 20.09 -0.87
N ILE A 14 4.09 20.68 -1.23
CA ILE A 14 3.57 20.67 -2.60
C ILE A 14 4.52 21.41 -3.55
N TYR A 15 4.98 22.59 -3.16
CA TYR A 15 5.93 23.38 -3.95
C TYR A 15 7.21 22.58 -4.25
N ILE A 16 7.83 21.99 -3.22
CA ILE A 16 9.00 21.11 -3.37
C ILE A 16 8.68 19.95 -4.32
N ALA A 17 7.54 19.29 -4.14
CA ALA A 17 7.15 18.16 -4.97
C ALA A 17 6.96 18.53 -6.45
N VAL A 18 6.37 19.70 -6.74
CA VAL A 18 6.19 20.20 -8.11
C VAL A 18 7.54 20.39 -8.81
N HIS A 19 8.53 20.94 -8.12
CA HIS A 19 9.88 21.16 -8.64
C HIS A 19 10.74 19.88 -8.75
N GLN A 20 10.37 18.79 -8.07
CA GLN A 20 11.04 17.51 -8.23
C GLN A 20 10.66 16.80 -9.54
N SER A 21 11.61 16.01 -10.06
CA SER A 21 11.37 15.12 -11.21
C SER A 21 10.25 14.11 -10.92
N TYR A 22 9.42 13.80 -11.93
CA TYR A 22 8.37 12.77 -11.86
C TYR A 22 8.90 11.36 -11.52
N LYS A 23 10.19 11.10 -11.75
CA LYS A 23 10.85 9.84 -11.36
C LYS A 23 11.35 9.82 -9.93
N ASN A 24 11.20 10.91 -9.17
CA ASN A 24 11.63 10.93 -7.77
C ASN A 24 10.50 10.38 -6.89
N PRO A 25 10.70 9.26 -6.17
CA PRO A 25 9.72 8.74 -5.23
C PRO A 25 9.28 9.75 -4.17
N ALA A 26 10.17 10.67 -3.76
CA ALA A 26 9.82 11.74 -2.82
C ALA A 26 8.72 12.66 -3.33
N LYS A 27 8.62 12.88 -4.65
CA LYS A 27 7.52 13.66 -5.24
C LYS A 27 6.18 12.99 -4.97
N TRP A 28 6.10 11.68 -5.18
CA TRP A 28 4.88 10.90 -4.98
C TRP A 28 4.49 10.87 -3.50
N PHE A 29 5.45 10.65 -2.60
CA PHE A 29 5.22 10.68 -1.16
C PHE A 29 4.68 12.02 -0.67
N ASN A 30 5.33 13.11 -1.09
CA ASN A 30 4.96 14.47 -0.70
C ASN A 30 3.57 14.84 -1.24
N LEU A 31 3.29 14.55 -2.51
CA LEU A 31 1.98 14.83 -3.10
C LEU A 31 0.89 14.00 -2.42
N MET A 32 1.13 12.72 -2.15
CA MET A 32 0.14 11.86 -1.49
C MET A 32 -0.26 12.42 -0.14
N TRP A 33 0.69 12.70 0.75
CA TRP A 33 0.39 13.20 2.09
C TRP A 33 -0.12 14.63 2.11
N ALA A 34 0.51 15.55 1.37
CA ALA A 34 0.08 16.94 1.38
C ALA A 34 -1.30 17.11 0.75
N LEU A 35 -1.63 16.39 -0.33
CA LEU A 35 -2.96 16.43 -0.93
C LEU A 35 -4.01 15.76 -0.03
N GLN A 36 -3.70 14.63 0.61
CA GLN A 36 -4.63 14.02 1.56
C GLN A 36 -4.94 14.96 2.72
N ILE A 37 -3.93 15.55 3.36
CA ILE A 37 -4.13 16.52 4.46
C ILE A 37 -4.96 17.71 3.97
N LEU A 38 -4.63 18.27 2.81
CA LEU A 38 -5.33 19.42 2.25
C LEU A 38 -6.80 19.10 1.93
N ILE A 39 -7.07 17.98 1.24
CA ILE A 39 -8.42 17.55 0.88
C ILE A 39 -9.25 17.32 2.13
N VAL A 40 -8.71 16.58 3.11
CA VAL A 40 -9.44 16.27 4.34
C VAL A 40 -9.76 17.54 5.10
N TYR A 41 -8.80 18.45 5.23
CA TYR A 41 -9.03 19.71 5.92
C TYR A 41 -10.05 20.60 5.19
N LEU A 42 -9.96 20.73 3.86
CA LEU A 42 -10.90 21.56 3.09
C LEU A 42 -12.33 21.04 3.12
N LEU A 43 -12.52 19.71 3.02
CA LEU A 43 -13.84 19.10 2.93
C LEU A 43 -14.45 18.79 4.30
N PHE A 44 -13.64 18.45 5.31
CA PHE A 44 -14.12 17.89 6.58
C PHE A 44 -13.69 18.68 7.82
N ARG A 45 -13.18 19.92 7.70
CA ARG A 45 -12.80 20.75 8.87
C ARG A 45 -13.92 20.94 9.90
N ASN A 46 -15.18 20.93 9.47
CA ASN A 46 -16.34 21.12 10.35
C ASN A 46 -16.87 19.78 10.89
N GLU A 47 -16.45 18.67 10.27
CA GLU A 47 -16.96 17.32 10.55
C GLU A 47 -15.99 16.52 11.42
N PHE A 48 -14.69 16.80 11.34
CA PHE A 48 -13.62 16.11 12.09
C PHE A 48 -12.89 17.07 13.02
N LYS A 49 -12.44 16.50 14.14
CA LYS A 49 -11.59 17.17 15.12
C LYS A 49 -10.13 17.16 14.67
N PHE A 50 -9.52 18.34 14.62
CA PHE A 50 -8.10 18.53 14.34
C PHE A 50 -7.44 19.35 15.44
N VAL A 51 -6.28 18.89 15.90
CA VAL A 51 -5.37 19.60 16.82
C VAL A 51 -4.23 20.25 16.02
N GLY A 52 -3.63 19.50 15.10
CA GLY A 52 -2.65 19.94 14.11
C GLY A 52 -1.21 19.44 14.31
N LEU A 53 -0.84 19.00 15.51
CA LEU A 53 0.55 18.57 15.80
C LEU A 53 0.95 17.31 15.04
N GLY A 54 0.07 16.30 14.96
CA GLY A 54 0.37 15.09 14.21
C GLY A 54 0.43 15.36 12.70
N LEU A 55 -0.41 16.28 12.20
CA LEU A 55 -0.33 16.71 10.80
C LEU A 55 1.00 17.42 10.49
N ILE A 56 1.48 18.27 11.39
CA ILE A 56 2.81 18.91 11.27
C ILE A 56 3.90 17.84 11.22
N TYR A 57 3.85 16.85 12.12
CA TYR A 57 4.82 15.76 12.13
C TYR A 57 4.84 14.97 10.81
N ILE A 58 3.68 14.66 10.22
CA ILE A 58 3.61 14.03 8.89
C ILE A 58 4.30 14.89 7.83
N LEU A 59 4.08 16.20 7.82
CA LEU A 59 4.70 17.10 6.85
C LEU A 59 6.22 17.20 7.05
N VAL A 60 6.68 17.19 8.30
CA VAL A 60 8.12 17.09 8.62
C VAL A 60 8.70 15.77 8.10
N VAL A 61 8.01 14.65 8.31
CA VAL A 61 8.37 13.34 7.75
C VAL A 61 8.50 13.40 6.22
N CYS A 62 7.61 14.08 5.50
CA CYS A 62 7.71 14.30 4.05
C CYS A 62 8.99 15.06 3.65
N LEU A 63 9.32 16.13 4.38
CA LEU A 63 10.54 16.91 4.15
C LEU A 63 11.80 16.07 4.42
N ILE A 64 11.85 15.37 5.55
CA ILE A 64 12.98 14.51 5.94
C ILE A 64 13.19 13.37 4.95
N TYR A 65 12.12 12.73 4.48
CA TYR A 65 12.18 11.72 3.44
C TYR A 65 12.77 12.28 2.13
N SER A 66 12.35 13.50 1.75
CA SER A 66 12.86 14.18 0.56
C SER A 66 14.34 14.51 0.67
N LEU A 67 14.78 15.03 1.82
CA LEU A 67 16.20 15.30 2.11
C LEU A 67 17.02 14.02 2.05
N GLY A 68 16.53 12.93 2.65
CA GLY A 68 17.15 11.61 2.54
C GLY A 68 17.31 11.17 1.08
N GLY A 69 16.26 11.30 0.28
CA GLY A 69 16.27 10.99 -1.16
C GLY A 69 17.30 11.78 -1.95
N ASP A 70 17.43 13.08 -1.68
CA ASP A 70 18.43 13.93 -2.33
C ASP A 70 19.85 13.63 -1.87
N PHE A 71 20.04 13.30 -0.58
CA PHE A 71 21.31 12.80 -0.06
C PHE A 71 21.73 11.48 -0.73
N GLY A 72 20.80 10.54 -0.91
CA GLY A 72 21.05 9.29 -1.65
C GLY A 72 21.46 9.52 -3.11
N LYS A 73 20.88 10.53 -3.78
CA LYS A 73 21.33 10.95 -5.12
C LYS A 73 22.73 11.54 -5.09
N TYR A 74 23.03 12.35 -4.08
CA TYR A 74 24.35 12.98 -3.90
C TYR A 74 25.44 11.93 -3.74
N ILE A 75 25.25 10.92 -2.86
CA ILE A 75 26.16 9.79 -2.70
C ILE A 75 26.46 9.13 -4.05
N MET A 76 25.42 8.89 -4.83
CA MET A 76 25.56 8.23 -6.12
C MET A 76 26.12 9.11 -7.22
N ARG A 77 26.30 10.44 -7.04
CA ARG A 77 26.76 11.35 -8.11
C ARG A 77 28.13 10.94 -8.65
N ASN A 78 29.07 10.69 -7.75
CA ASN A 78 30.48 10.42 -8.08
C ASN A 78 30.80 8.93 -8.27
N VAL A 79 29.82 8.04 -8.11
CA VAL A 79 30.02 6.61 -8.37
C VAL A 79 30.08 6.39 -9.88
N CYS A 80 31.29 6.17 -10.40
CA CYS A 80 31.52 5.80 -11.80
C CYS A 80 31.02 4.37 -12.07
N GLN A 81 30.48 4.13 -13.27
CA GLN A 81 30.19 2.79 -13.75
C GLN A 81 31.53 2.05 -13.88
N LYS A 82 31.83 1.13 -12.97
CA LYS A 82 33.05 0.31 -13.07
C LYS A 82 32.93 -0.73 -14.18
N GLU A 83 31.75 -1.32 -14.39
CA GLU A 83 31.49 -2.27 -15.48
C GLU A 83 30.01 -2.18 -15.91
N LYS A 84 29.76 -2.17 -17.23
CA LYS A 84 28.39 -2.32 -17.77
C LYS A 84 28.10 -3.82 -17.86
N HIS A 85 27.37 -4.34 -16.88
CA HIS A 85 26.80 -5.67 -17.01
C HIS A 85 25.60 -5.62 -17.96
N HIS A 86 25.63 -6.47 -18.99
CA HIS A 86 24.47 -6.70 -19.82
C HIS A 86 23.55 -7.68 -19.09
N TYR A 87 22.28 -7.29 -18.99
CA TYR A 87 21.24 -8.11 -18.37
C TYR A 87 20.28 -8.56 -19.46
N ILE A 88 20.11 -9.87 -19.63
CA ILE A 88 19.16 -10.45 -20.58
C ILE A 88 17.85 -10.77 -19.87
N TYR A 89 16.78 -10.18 -20.39
CA TYR A 89 15.40 -10.52 -20.02
C TYR A 89 14.91 -11.75 -20.80
N LYS A 90 14.62 -12.84 -20.08
CA LYS A 90 14.17 -14.10 -20.69
C LYS A 90 12.63 -14.19 -20.73
N ARG A 91 12.04 -13.56 -21.76
CA ARG A 91 10.58 -13.45 -21.97
C ARG A 91 9.78 -14.74 -21.77
N LYS A 92 10.23 -15.87 -22.34
CA LYS A 92 9.52 -17.16 -22.22
C LYS A 92 9.33 -17.58 -20.76
N TYR A 93 10.41 -17.54 -19.99
CA TYR A 93 10.39 -17.87 -18.56
C TYR A 93 9.57 -16.86 -17.77
N ALA A 94 9.64 -15.59 -18.15
CA ALA A 94 8.88 -14.52 -17.50
C ALA A 94 7.37 -14.77 -17.54
N ILE A 95 6.85 -15.05 -18.74
CA ILE A 95 5.43 -15.31 -18.99
C ILE A 95 5.00 -16.65 -18.38
N SER A 96 5.80 -17.72 -18.55
CA SER A 96 5.51 -19.02 -17.95
C SER A 96 5.38 -18.93 -16.42
N LEU A 97 6.26 -18.17 -15.77
CA LEU A 97 6.20 -17.93 -14.33
C LEU A 97 4.94 -17.16 -13.93
N LEU A 98 4.57 -16.11 -14.70
CA LEU A 98 3.33 -15.37 -14.42
C LEU A 98 2.09 -16.28 -14.53
N CYS A 99 2.02 -17.12 -15.56
CA CYS A 99 0.93 -18.07 -15.72
C CYS A 99 0.87 -19.05 -14.54
N LEU A 100 2.00 -19.56 -14.07
CA LEU A 100 2.05 -20.46 -12.91
C LEU A 100 1.56 -19.76 -11.63
N LEU A 101 2.04 -18.55 -11.36
CA LEU A 101 1.62 -17.74 -10.22
C LEU A 101 0.12 -17.39 -10.28
N LEU A 102 -0.38 -17.05 -11.46
CA LEU A 102 -1.80 -16.76 -11.69
C LEU A 102 -2.68 -17.99 -11.47
N SER A 103 -2.30 -19.14 -12.01
CA SER A 103 -3.03 -20.40 -11.82
C SER A 103 -3.10 -20.78 -10.34
N PHE A 104 -1.99 -20.64 -9.61
CA PHE A 104 -1.98 -20.93 -8.18
C PHE A 104 -2.84 -19.92 -7.39
N SER A 105 -2.77 -18.63 -7.74
CA SER A 105 -3.62 -17.59 -7.15
C SER A 105 -5.11 -17.89 -7.35
N LEU A 106 -5.52 -18.30 -8.55
CA LEU A 106 -6.90 -18.68 -8.83
C LEU A 106 -7.31 -19.96 -8.10
N PHE A 107 -6.42 -20.94 -7.99
CA PHE A 107 -6.67 -22.14 -7.19
C PHE A 107 -6.97 -21.80 -5.72
N ILE A 108 -6.24 -20.84 -5.13
CA ILE A 108 -6.51 -20.37 -3.76
C ILE A 108 -7.88 -19.71 -3.65
N VAL A 109 -8.27 -18.88 -4.63
CA VAL A 109 -9.61 -18.26 -4.67
C VAL A 109 -10.69 -19.35 -4.67
N ILE A 110 -10.56 -20.34 -5.55
CA ILE A 110 -11.50 -21.45 -5.69
C ILE A 110 -11.57 -22.25 -4.39
N LYS A 111 -10.42 -22.60 -3.81
CA LYS A 111 -10.36 -23.33 -2.53
C LYS A 111 -11.10 -22.56 -1.42
N ASN A 112 -10.88 -21.25 -1.32
CA ASN A 112 -11.52 -20.44 -0.29
C ASN A 112 -13.05 -20.40 -0.43
N ILE A 113 -13.58 -20.47 -1.65
CA ILE A 113 -15.04 -20.53 -1.88
C ILE A 113 -15.58 -21.88 -1.40
N TYR A 114 -14.93 -22.98 -1.80
CA TYR A 114 -15.35 -24.33 -1.39
C TYR A 114 -15.21 -24.59 0.11
N SER A 115 -14.23 -23.97 0.78
CA SER A 115 -14.09 -24.09 2.24
C SER A 115 -15.18 -23.38 3.04
N SER A 116 -15.96 -22.52 2.38
CA SER A 116 -17.11 -21.85 2.99
C SER A 116 -18.43 -22.59 2.70
N ASP A 117 -18.37 -23.82 2.23
CA ASP A 117 -19.52 -24.65 1.81
C ASP A 117 -20.32 -24.10 0.60
N PHE A 118 -19.73 -23.18 -0.16
CA PHE A 118 -20.32 -22.65 -1.41
C PHE A 118 -19.71 -23.30 -2.65
N GLY A 119 -20.51 -23.40 -3.72
CA GLY A 119 -20.07 -23.87 -5.03
C GLY A 119 -19.49 -22.74 -5.91
N LEU A 120 -18.87 -23.09 -7.04
CA LEU A 120 -18.45 -22.09 -8.03
C LEU A 120 -19.64 -21.37 -8.68
N SER A 121 -20.80 -22.03 -8.75
CA SER A 121 -22.06 -21.42 -9.19
C SER A 121 -22.48 -20.23 -8.32
N SER A 122 -22.11 -20.26 -7.04
CA SER A 122 -22.46 -19.23 -6.05
C SER A 122 -21.86 -17.86 -6.35
N VAL A 123 -20.78 -17.81 -7.13
CA VAL A 123 -20.20 -16.53 -7.59
C VAL A 123 -21.04 -15.87 -8.67
N PHE A 124 -21.87 -16.64 -9.39
CA PHE A 124 -22.73 -16.14 -10.46
C PHE A 124 -24.14 -15.79 -9.99
N SER A 125 -24.53 -16.24 -8.79
CA SER A 125 -25.78 -15.85 -8.12
C SER A 125 -25.52 -14.68 -7.18
N LEU A 126 -26.26 -13.57 -7.35
CA LEU A 126 -26.10 -12.41 -6.47
C LEU A 126 -26.46 -12.74 -5.02
N GLU A 127 -27.49 -13.57 -4.81
CA GLU A 127 -27.95 -13.99 -3.48
C GLU A 127 -26.94 -14.86 -2.75
N GLU A 128 -26.42 -15.91 -3.40
CA GLU A 128 -25.40 -16.78 -2.80
C GLU A 128 -24.08 -16.03 -2.56
N LEU A 129 -23.73 -15.06 -3.41
CA LEU A 129 -22.55 -14.21 -3.22
C LEU A 129 -22.72 -13.28 -2.01
N LEU A 130 -23.93 -12.79 -1.73
CA LEU A 130 -24.22 -12.01 -0.50
C LEU A 130 -24.05 -12.88 0.74
N GLU A 131 -24.60 -14.10 0.71
CA GLU A 131 -24.54 -15.04 1.82
C GLU A 131 -23.10 -15.47 2.13
N LEU A 132 -22.33 -15.78 1.09
CA LEU A 132 -20.90 -16.09 1.21
C LEU A 132 -20.11 -14.95 1.90
N ASN A 133 -20.37 -13.69 1.53
CA ASN A 133 -19.72 -12.54 2.15
C ASN A 133 -20.14 -12.35 3.61
N HIS A 134 -21.41 -12.57 3.90
CA HIS A 134 -21.97 -12.45 5.24
C HIS A 134 -21.38 -13.52 6.16
N GLN A 135 -21.39 -14.78 5.74
CA GLN A 135 -20.82 -15.91 6.47
C GLN A 135 -19.32 -15.73 6.70
N SER A 136 -18.56 -15.35 5.65
CA SER A 136 -17.14 -15.04 5.77
C SER A 136 -16.85 -13.91 6.77
N SER A 137 -17.77 -12.95 6.91
CA SER A 137 -17.67 -11.91 7.94
C SER A 137 -17.88 -12.50 9.34
N ILE A 138 -18.91 -13.33 9.54
CA ILE A 138 -19.22 -13.96 10.82
C ILE A 138 -18.06 -14.85 11.29
N ASP A 139 -17.58 -15.76 10.45
CA ASP A 139 -16.50 -16.71 10.79
C ASP A 139 -15.22 -15.99 11.21
N ARG A 140 -14.96 -14.83 10.62
CA ARG A 140 -13.82 -13.99 10.96
C ARG A 140 -13.93 -13.38 12.36
N TYR A 141 -15.08 -12.87 12.75
CA TYR A 141 -15.26 -12.27 14.07
C TYR A 141 -15.50 -13.33 15.17
N ALA A 142 -16.02 -14.51 14.81
CA ALA A 142 -16.17 -15.65 15.71
C ALA A 142 -14.82 -16.31 16.08
N GLY A 143 -13.72 -15.97 15.38
CA GLY A 143 -12.41 -16.59 15.60
C GLY A 143 -12.26 -17.98 15.00
N ASN A 144 -13.29 -18.48 14.29
CA ASN A 144 -13.30 -19.80 13.65
C ASN A 144 -12.43 -19.88 12.38
N ASN A 145 -11.91 -18.76 11.90
CA ASN A 145 -10.90 -18.74 10.85
C ASN A 145 -9.55 -19.24 11.38
N GLU A 146 -9.37 -20.55 11.44
CA GLU A 146 -8.03 -21.13 11.54
C GLU A 146 -7.21 -20.65 10.35
N ASN A 147 -6.19 -19.81 10.61
CA ASN A 147 -5.26 -19.32 9.61
C ASN A 147 -4.36 -20.48 9.14
N SER A 148 -4.90 -21.40 8.34
CA SER A 148 -4.16 -22.52 7.77
C SER A 148 -2.91 -22.01 7.05
N ILE A 149 -1.81 -22.75 7.13
CA ILE A 149 -0.54 -22.40 6.45
C ILE A 149 -0.79 -22.12 4.97
N LEU A 150 -1.68 -22.90 4.34
CA LEU A 150 -2.02 -22.72 2.94
C LEU A 150 -2.71 -21.37 2.66
N SER A 151 -3.58 -20.89 3.55
CA SER A 151 -4.22 -19.58 3.40
C SER A 151 -3.19 -18.44 3.50
N GLN A 152 -2.17 -18.58 4.35
CA GLN A 152 -1.10 -17.60 4.51
C GLN A 152 -0.17 -17.59 3.30
N MET A 153 0.26 -18.76 2.84
CA MET A 153 1.01 -18.92 1.59
C MET A 153 0.22 -18.40 0.39
N GLY A 154 -1.10 -18.58 0.42
CA GLY A 154 -1.96 -18.12 -0.65
C GLY A 154 -1.96 -16.59 -0.78
N ARG A 155 -2.02 -15.88 0.35
CA ARG A 155 -1.89 -14.40 0.36
C ARG A 155 -0.54 -13.95 -0.20
N VAL A 156 0.56 -14.62 0.16
CA VAL A 156 1.89 -14.33 -0.40
C VAL A 156 1.87 -14.42 -1.92
N ILE A 157 1.28 -15.48 -2.48
CA ILE A 157 1.28 -15.72 -3.93
C ILE A 157 0.38 -14.72 -4.65
N ILE A 158 -0.74 -14.32 -4.08
CA ILE A 158 -1.61 -13.27 -4.65
C ILE A 158 -0.87 -11.93 -4.74
N TYR A 159 -0.18 -11.53 -3.68
CA TYR A 159 0.61 -10.30 -3.65
C TYR A 159 1.81 -10.37 -4.60
N LEU A 160 2.52 -11.50 -4.63
CA LEU A 160 3.61 -11.76 -5.56
C LEU A 160 3.13 -11.68 -7.02
N THR A 161 2.00 -12.31 -7.33
CA THR A 161 1.38 -12.28 -8.67
C THR A 161 1.07 -10.85 -9.10
N SER A 162 0.58 -10.02 -8.16
CA SER A 162 0.23 -8.62 -8.42
C SER A 162 1.47 -7.76 -8.71
N ILE A 163 2.51 -7.81 -7.86
CA ILE A 163 3.75 -7.03 -8.08
C ILE A 163 4.48 -7.50 -9.35
N TYR A 164 4.53 -8.82 -9.58
CA TYR A 164 5.20 -9.40 -10.73
C TYR A 164 4.45 -9.11 -12.04
N GLY A 165 3.11 -9.18 -12.03
CA GLY A 165 2.28 -8.78 -13.16
C GLY A 165 2.44 -7.30 -13.49
N GLY A 166 2.47 -6.42 -12.48
CA GLY A 166 2.78 -5.00 -12.68
C GLY A 166 4.13 -4.77 -13.34
N TYR A 167 5.16 -5.48 -12.85
CA TYR A 167 6.50 -5.44 -13.43
C TYR A 167 6.52 -5.86 -14.91
N LEU A 168 5.87 -6.97 -15.25
CA LEU A 168 5.79 -7.45 -16.64
C LEU A 168 4.93 -6.56 -17.55
N TYR A 169 3.94 -5.84 -17.02
CA TYR A 169 3.12 -4.93 -17.82
C TYR A 169 3.94 -3.86 -18.53
N ALA A 170 5.02 -3.38 -17.91
CA ALA A 170 5.92 -2.43 -18.54
C ALA A 170 6.75 -3.10 -19.65
N LEU A 171 7.25 -4.32 -19.40
CA LEU A 171 8.17 -5.05 -20.28
C LEU A 171 7.49 -5.68 -21.50
N GLU A 172 6.23 -6.09 -21.36
CA GLU A 172 5.51 -6.89 -22.36
C GLU A 172 4.57 -6.08 -23.27
N SER A 173 4.27 -6.65 -24.43
CA SER A 173 3.28 -6.16 -25.39
C SER A 173 2.25 -7.24 -25.75
N GLY A 174 1.12 -6.83 -26.33
CA GLY A 174 0.05 -7.74 -26.76
C GLY A 174 -0.49 -8.64 -25.64
N LYS A 175 -0.49 -9.96 -25.86
CA LYS A 175 -1.04 -10.96 -24.92
C LYS A 175 -0.33 -10.96 -23.56
N GLY A 176 0.99 -10.76 -23.50
CA GLY A 176 1.74 -10.70 -22.23
C GLY A 176 1.32 -9.51 -21.37
N ARG A 177 1.00 -8.38 -22.01
CA ARG A 177 0.48 -7.19 -21.34
C ARG A 177 -0.94 -7.39 -20.80
N LEU A 178 -1.78 -8.12 -21.51
CA LEU A 178 -3.12 -8.51 -21.03
C LEU A 178 -3.03 -9.43 -19.81
N LEU A 179 -2.19 -10.48 -19.86
CA LEU A 179 -1.94 -11.37 -18.72
C LEU A 179 -1.46 -10.59 -17.49
N SER A 180 -0.61 -9.59 -17.71
CA SER A 180 -0.12 -8.71 -16.65
C SER A 180 -1.22 -7.89 -15.99
N ILE A 181 -2.27 -7.47 -16.71
CA ILE A 181 -3.45 -6.81 -16.11
C ILE A 181 -4.29 -7.82 -15.32
N ILE A 182 -4.48 -9.03 -15.87
CA ILE A 182 -5.26 -10.11 -15.23
C ILE A 182 -4.66 -10.54 -13.88
N SER A 183 -3.37 -10.29 -13.64
CA SER A 183 -2.70 -10.59 -12.37
C SER A 183 -3.36 -10.00 -11.12
N ILE A 184 -4.16 -8.93 -11.26
CA ILE A 184 -4.91 -8.31 -10.15
C ILE A 184 -6.20 -9.10 -9.84
N PHE A 185 -6.77 -9.83 -10.80
CA PHE A 185 -8.09 -10.44 -10.69
C PHE A 185 -8.25 -11.39 -9.48
N PRO A 186 -7.28 -12.26 -9.12
CA PRO A 186 -7.43 -13.11 -7.95
C PRO A 186 -7.71 -12.33 -6.65
N SER A 187 -7.02 -11.19 -6.45
CA SER A 187 -7.24 -10.33 -5.29
C SER A 187 -8.60 -9.62 -5.31
N MET A 188 -9.08 -9.26 -6.52
CA MET A 188 -10.41 -8.69 -6.72
C MET A 188 -11.49 -9.70 -6.37
N PHE A 189 -11.39 -10.95 -6.84
CA PHE A 189 -12.33 -12.01 -6.50
C PHE A 189 -12.38 -12.27 -4.99
N ILE A 190 -11.23 -12.32 -4.31
CA ILE A 190 -11.20 -12.44 -2.85
C ILE A 190 -11.90 -11.27 -2.16
N SER A 191 -11.72 -10.04 -2.63
CA SER A 191 -12.43 -8.89 -2.06
C SER A 191 -13.93 -8.89 -2.36
N LEU A 192 -14.37 -9.62 -3.40
CA LEU A 192 -15.78 -9.78 -3.74
C LEU A 192 -16.42 -10.94 -2.99
N THR A 193 -15.66 -11.95 -2.55
CA THR A 193 -16.18 -13.10 -1.80
C THR A 193 -15.97 -13.00 -0.30
N GLN A 194 -14.98 -12.20 0.14
CA GLN A 194 -14.63 -12.02 1.54
C GLN A 194 -14.90 -10.60 2.00
N SER A 195 -15.17 -10.46 3.29
CA SER A 195 -15.42 -9.18 3.93
C SER A 195 -14.22 -8.20 3.94
N VAL A 196 -13.01 -8.65 3.54
CA VAL A 196 -11.74 -7.94 3.66
C VAL A 196 -11.32 -7.29 2.34
N LYS A 197 -11.30 -5.95 2.31
CA LYS A 197 -10.98 -5.17 1.11
C LYS A 197 -9.50 -4.81 0.97
N SER A 198 -8.77 -4.76 2.10
CA SER A 198 -7.37 -4.32 2.12
C SER A 198 -6.44 -5.17 1.25
N GLY A 199 -6.76 -6.45 1.05
CA GLY A 199 -6.01 -7.33 0.15
C GLY A 199 -6.02 -6.86 -1.30
N PHE A 200 -7.18 -6.49 -1.83
CA PHE A 200 -7.30 -5.94 -3.19
C PHE A 200 -6.60 -4.59 -3.33
N ILE A 201 -6.79 -3.69 -2.36
CA ILE A 201 -6.11 -2.39 -2.34
C ILE A 201 -4.58 -2.59 -2.34
N THR A 202 -4.09 -3.51 -1.52
CA THR A 202 -2.65 -3.86 -1.47
C THR A 202 -2.15 -4.35 -2.82
N SER A 203 -2.87 -5.28 -3.46
CA SER A 203 -2.52 -5.81 -4.78
C SER A 203 -2.45 -4.73 -5.85
N VAL A 204 -3.35 -3.74 -5.83
CA VAL A 204 -3.30 -2.60 -6.75
C VAL A 204 -2.04 -1.76 -6.51
N PHE A 205 -1.70 -1.43 -5.26
CA PHE A 205 -0.45 -0.71 -4.96
C PHE A 205 0.78 -1.49 -5.41
N LEU A 206 0.85 -2.78 -5.09
CA LEU A 206 1.94 -3.66 -5.49
C LEU A 206 2.09 -3.73 -7.02
N TRP A 207 0.98 -3.82 -7.75
CA TRP A 207 1.00 -3.79 -9.21
C TRP A 207 1.54 -2.47 -9.76
N ILE A 208 1.08 -1.33 -9.22
CA ILE A 208 1.59 0.00 -9.62
C ILE A 208 3.08 0.13 -9.32
N ILE A 209 3.55 -0.37 -8.18
CA ILE A 209 4.96 -0.35 -7.78
C ILE A 209 5.80 -1.20 -8.73
N GLY A 210 5.36 -2.42 -9.02
CA GLY A 210 6.02 -3.29 -10.00
C GLY A 210 6.16 -2.61 -11.36
N TRP A 211 5.06 -2.04 -11.86
CA TRP A 211 5.03 -1.27 -13.10
C TRP A 211 6.00 -0.08 -13.08
N TYR A 212 5.98 0.71 -12.00
CA TYR A 212 6.82 1.88 -11.86
C TYR A 212 8.31 1.51 -11.91
N VAL A 213 8.71 0.49 -11.16
CA VAL A 213 10.12 0.04 -11.13
C VAL A 213 10.55 -0.47 -12.50
N ALA A 214 9.78 -1.33 -13.16
CA ALA A 214 10.08 -1.79 -14.52
C ALA A 214 10.14 -0.64 -15.54
N PHE A 215 9.21 0.32 -15.44
CA PHE A 215 9.19 1.51 -16.29
C PHE A 215 10.46 2.35 -16.13
N THR A 216 11.01 2.48 -14.91
CA THR A 216 12.25 3.21 -14.67
C THR A 216 13.47 2.60 -15.36
N ILE A 217 13.45 1.28 -15.62
CA ILE A 217 14.50 0.55 -16.34
C ILE A 217 14.39 0.79 -17.85
N MET A 218 13.19 0.59 -18.41
CA MET A 218 12.99 0.62 -19.87
C MET A 218 13.01 2.02 -20.46
N ASN A 219 12.46 2.99 -19.72
CA ASN A 219 12.17 4.30 -20.25
C ASN A 219 12.93 5.36 -19.45
N ASN A 220 14.06 5.77 -20.02
CA ASN A 220 14.56 7.12 -19.74
C ASN A 220 13.61 8.23 -20.23
N ARG A 221 12.53 7.87 -20.94
CA ARG A 221 11.52 8.79 -21.48
C ARG A 221 10.65 9.47 -20.41
N LYS A 222 10.22 10.70 -20.72
CA LYS A 222 9.27 11.50 -19.91
C LYS A 222 7.88 10.89 -19.98
N ILE A 223 7.25 10.67 -18.82
CA ILE A 223 5.81 10.46 -18.76
C ILE A 223 5.20 11.83 -19.05
N ASN A 224 4.76 12.03 -20.29
CA ASN A 224 4.06 13.25 -20.65
C ASN A 224 2.62 13.12 -20.19
N PHE A 225 2.31 13.72 -19.04
CA PHE A 225 0.93 13.84 -18.56
C PHE A 225 0.13 14.67 -19.56
N ASN A 226 -0.66 14.00 -20.39
CA ASN A 226 -1.63 14.63 -21.26
C ASN A 226 -3.04 14.38 -20.71
N PHE A 227 -4.00 15.17 -21.19
CA PHE A 227 -5.41 15.05 -20.80
C PHE A 227 -5.96 13.63 -21.02
N LYS A 228 -5.47 12.90 -22.03
CA LYS A 228 -5.85 11.51 -22.30
C LYS A 228 -5.45 10.56 -21.16
N ILE A 229 -4.26 10.72 -20.59
CA ILE A 229 -3.80 9.92 -19.44
C ILE A 229 -4.61 10.26 -18.20
N ILE A 230 -4.89 11.54 -17.94
CA ILE A 230 -5.73 11.97 -16.81
C ILE A 230 -7.12 11.33 -16.92
N LYS A 231 -7.76 11.39 -18.11
CA LYS A 231 -9.05 10.74 -18.35
C LYS A 231 -8.99 9.23 -18.08
N LYS A 232 -7.93 8.54 -18.49
CA LYS A 232 -7.75 7.10 -18.19
C LYS A 232 -7.62 6.84 -16.70
N ILE A 233 -6.83 7.64 -15.97
CA ILE A 233 -6.68 7.53 -14.52
C ILE A 233 -8.04 7.68 -13.83
N ILE A 234 -8.83 8.69 -14.23
CA ILE A 234 -10.17 8.91 -13.68
C ILE A 234 -11.07 7.69 -13.95
N VAL A 235 -11.11 7.18 -15.18
CA VAL A 235 -11.93 6.00 -15.52
C VAL A 235 -11.51 4.77 -14.71
N TYR A 236 -10.20 4.48 -14.61
CA TYR A 236 -9.72 3.33 -13.82
C TYR A 236 -10.00 3.50 -12.33
N PHE A 237 -9.85 4.72 -11.80
CA PHE A 237 -10.18 5.02 -10.41
C PHE A 237 -11.68 4.85 -10.15
N SER A 238 -12.55 5.32 -11.05
CA SER A 238 -14.00 5.12 -10.95
C SER A 238 -14.38 3.64 -10.97
N ILE A 239 -13.79 2.83 -11.86
CA ILE A 239 -14.03 1.38 -11.89
C ILE A 239 -13.59 0.73 -10.56
N PHE A 240 -12.39 1.05 -10.09
CA PHE A 240 -11.87 0.55 -8.82
C PHE A 240 -12.77 0.93 -7.64
N TYR A 241 -13.19 2.19 -7.57
CA TYR A 241 -14.10 2.68 -6.54
C TYR A 241 -15.46 1.98 -6.61
N SER A 242 -16.04 1.81 -7.79
CA SER A 242 -17.32 1.10 -7.97
C SER A 242 -17.23 -0.35 -7.50
N ILE A 243 -16.13 -1.05 -7.76
CA ILE A 243 -15.92 -2.43 -7.27
C ILE A 243 -15.89 -2.46 -5.73
N LEU A 244 -15.17 -1.54 -5.09
CA LEU A 244 -15.12 -1.45 -3.63
C LEU A 244 -16.46 -1.09 -3.02
N PHE A 245 -17.17 -0.12 -3.62
CA PHE A 245 -18.50 0.29 -3.20
C PHE A 245 -19.50 -0.86 -3.31
N PHE A 246 -19.51 -1.54 -4.46
CA PHE A 246 -20.33 -2.72 -4.68
C PHE A 246 -20.01 -3.83 -3.68
N SER A 247 -18.73 -4.12 -3.43
CA SER A 247 -18.30 -5.08 -2.38
C SER A 247 -18.80 -4.70 -0.97
N MET A 248 -18.94 -3.40 -0.66
CA MET A 248 -19.50 -2.99 0.63
C MET A 248 -21.02 -3.21 0.72
N ILE A 249 -21.75 -2.95 -0.37
CA ILE A 249 -23.18 -3.28 -0.45
C ILE A 249 -23.37 -4.79 -0.33
N MET A 250 -22.50 -5.58 -0.98
CA MET A 250 -22.59 -7.03 -0.92
C MET A 250 -22.44 -7.58 0.52
N ARG A 251 -21.79 -6.83 1.41
CA ARG A 251 -21.65 -7.22 2.82
C ARG A 251 -22.92 -6.98 3.64
N THR A 252 -23.75 -6.01 3.25
CA THR A 252 -24.95 -5.63 4.03
C THR A 252 -26.20 -6.41 3.63
N GLY A 253 -26.22 -7.04 2.45
CA GLY A 253 -27.33 -7.89 2.00
C GLY A 253 -28.65 -7.15 1.73
N LYS A 254 -28.64 -5.81 1.83
CA LYS A 254 -29.82 -4.95 1.77
C LYS A 254 -29.49 -3.69 0.99
N PHE A 255 -30.45 -3.24 0.17
CA PHE A 255 -30.38 -2.03 -0.63
C PHE A 255 -31.42 -1.03 -0.14
N ASP A 256 -31.05 -0.22 0.86
CA ASP A 256 -31.87 0.89 1.33
C ASP A 256 -31.04 2.19 1.40
N MET A 257 -31.71 3.35 1.39
CA MET A 257 -31.04 4.66 1.41
C MET A 257 -30.22 4.88 2.69
N TYR A 258 -30.63 4.27 3.80
CA TYR A 258 -29.94 4.34 5.07
C TYR A 258 -28.57 3.62 5.01
N ILE A 259 -28.53 2.42 4.45
CA ILE A 259 -27.33 1.61 4.21
C ILE A 259 -26.39 2.31 3.24
N LEU A 260 -26.91 2.95 2.18
CA LEU A 260 -26.08 3.72 1.25
C LEU A 260 -25.38 4.88 1.96
N ASN A 261 -26.07 5.56 2.89
CA ASN A 261 -25.47 6.61 3.71
C ASN A 261 -24.41 6.04 4.68
N GLU A 262 -24.72 4.94 5.37
CA GLU A 262 -23.79 4.22 6.26
C GLU A 262 -22.52 3.76 5.53
N ILE A 263 -22.66 3.22 4.31
CA ILE A 263 -21.54 2.81 3.47
C ILE A 263 -20.70 4.03 3.07
N SER A 264 -21.34 5.14 2.70
CA SER A 264 -20.65 6.38 2.34
C SER A 264 -19.83 6.93 3.52
N ILE A 265 -20.40 6.93 4.72
CA ILE A 265 -19.71 7.31 5.97
C ILE A 265 -18.52 6.37 6.24
N LYS A 266 -18.69 5.05 6.07
CA LYS A 266 -17.61 4.07 6.24
C LYS A 266 -16.48 4.24 5.23
N ILE A 267 -16.80 4.56 3.98
CA ILE A 267 -15.78 4.84 2.95
C ILE A 267 -14.96 6.07 3.33
N VAL A 268 -15.61 7.14 3.79
CA VAL A 268 -14.91 8.33 4.30
C VAL A 268 -14.03 7.96 5.50
N ASN A 269 -14.53 7.18 6.46
CA ASN A 269 -13.74 6.71 7.60
C ASN A 269 -12.52 5.90 7.17
N TYR A 270 -12.68 4.91 6.29
CA TYR A 270 -11.55 4.09 5.82
C TYR A 270 -10.56 4.83 4.92
N THR A 271 -11.01 5.88 4.22
CA THR A 271 -10.15 6.64 3.30
C THR A 271 -9.39 7.75 4.02
N PHE A 272 -9.97 8.36 5.04
CA PHE A 272 -9.44 9.58 5.65
C PHE A 272 -9.38 9.58 7.17
N GLY A 273 -10.08 8.67 7.86
CA GLY A 273 -10.16 8.65 9.33
C GLY A 273 -8.81 8.46 10.02
N HIS A 274 -7.83 7.86 9.33
CA HIS A 274 -6.47 7.69 9.83
C HIS A 274 -5.74 9.00 10.14
N LEU A 275 -6.03 10.07 9.39
CA LEU A 275 -5.41 11.39 9.56
C LEU A 275 -5.82 12.09 10.87
N PRO A 276 -7.11 12.39 11.12
CA PRO A 276 -7.53 13.03 12.35
C PRO A 276 -7.29 12.12 13.56
N ALA A 277 -7.41 10.80 13.42
CA ALA A 277 -7.08 9.86 14.50
C ALA A 277 -5.60 9.94 14.88
N PHE A 278 -4.70 9.95 13.91
CA PHE A 278 -3.26 10.12 14.16
C PHE A 278 -2.95 11.49 14.77
N ASP A 279 -3.62 12.55 14.30
CA ASP A 279 -3.41 13.89 14.83
C ASP A 279 -3.80 14.01 16.30
N ILE A 280 -4.96 13.47 16.69
CA ILE A 280 -5.41 13.43 18.08
C ILE A 280 -4.47 12.57 18.93
N TRP A 281 -4.17 11.35 18.47
CA TRP A 281 -3.28 10.43 19.20
C TRP A 281 -1.90 11.05 19.42
N PHE A 282 -1.28 11.58 18.37
CA PHE A 282 0.06 12.17 18.45
C PHE A 282 0.06 13.37 19.39
N SER A 283 -0.95 14.24 19.30
CA SER A 283 -1.05 15.42 20.15
C SER A 283 -1.18 15.08 21.64
N ASN A 284 -1.85 13.98 21.97
CA ASN A 284 -2.04 13.54 23.35
C ASN A 284 -0.82 12.81 23.91
N ASN A 285 -0.04 12.15 23.05
CA ASN A 285 1.03 11.25 23.49
C ASN A 285 2.44 11.78 23.25
N TYR A 286 2.65 12.83 22.44
CA TYR A 286 4.00 13.24 21.97
C TYR A 286 5.06 13.43 23.07
N SER A 287 4.66 13.83 24.29
CA SER A 287 5.58 14.05 25.41
C SER A 287 5.96 12.77 26.14
N ASN A 288 5.16 11.70 26.01
CA ASN A 288 5.23 10.49 26.84
C ASN A 288 5.33 9.21 25.99
N ILE A 289 5.85 9.30 24.75
CA ILE A 289 6.04 8.11 23.92
C ILE A 289 7.26 7.33 24.42
N GLU A 290 7.03 6.16 24.99
CA GLU A 290 8.07 5.22 25.41
C GLU A 290 8.40 4.23 24.26
N PRO A 291 9.67 4.15 23.81
CA PRO A 291 10.03 3.26 22.70
C PRO A 291 9.84 1.77 23.00
N GLU A 292 9.03 1.09 22.18
CA GLU A 292 8.74 -0.36 22.30
C GLU A 292 9.71 -1.27 21.54
N GLY A 293 10.68 -0.72 20.79
CA GLY A 293 11.76 -1.50 20.19
C GLY A 293 11.38 -2.28 18.92
N GLY A 294 10.35 -1.86 18.19
CA GLY A 294 9.99 -2.43 16.87
C GLY A 294 8.83 -3.43 16.91
N ILE A 295 8.18 -3.60 18.06
CA ILE A 295 7.07 -4.53 18.28
C ILE A 295 5.93 -4.26 17.30
N THR A 296 5.58 -3.00 17.06
CA THR A 296 4.44 -2.65 16.22
C THR A 296 4.81 -2.61 14.73
N THR A 297 5.97 -2.06 14.40
CA THR A 297 6.52 -1.93 13.04
C THR A 297 6.77 -3.30 12.43
N PHE A 298 7.20 -4.28 13.23
CA PHE A 298 7.49 -5.66 12.83
C PHE A 298 6.54 -6.68 13.49
N ALA A 299 5.30 -6.29 13.79
CA ALA A 299 4.31 -7.11 14.52
C ALA A 299 4.18 -8.56 14.04
N GLY A 300 4.30 -8.80 12.74
CA GLY A 300 4.26 -10.16 12.19
C GLY A 300 5.46 -11.01 12.60
N ILE A 301 6.65 -10.43 12.64
CA ILE A 301 7.90 -11.10 13.05
C ILE A 301 7.91 -11.28 14.56
N THR A 302 7.61 -10.24 15.33
CA THR A 302 7.61 -10.31 16.80
C THR A 302 6.56 -11.28 17.33
N ASN A 303 5.39 -11.37 16.68
CA ASN A 303 4.40 -12.40 16.98
C ASN A 303 4.88 -13.81 16.65
N TYR A 304 5.59 -14.00 15.54
CA TYR A 304 6.15 -15.31 15.20
C TYR A 304 7.24 -15.74 16.19
N LEU A 305 8.06 -14.80 16.67
CA LEU A 305 9.09 -15.05 17.68
C LEU A 305 8.54 -15.18 19.11
N GLY A 306 7.25 -14.95 19.33
CA GLY A 306 6.62 -15.01 20.65
C GLY A 306 6.91 -13.80 21.56
N LEU A 307 7.43 -12.70 21.00
CA LEU A 307 7.74 -11.47 21.74
C LEU A 307 6.49 -10.62 22.05
N SER A 308 5.46 -10.71 21.21
CA SER A 308 4.19 -9.98 21.39
C SER A 308 3.04 -10.77 20.77
N LYS A 309 1.84 -10.75 21.36
CA LYS A 309 0.66 -11.34 20.71
C LYS A 309 0.02 -10.32 19.77
N ARG A 310 -0.22 -10.71 18.52
CA ARG A 310 -0.91 -9.88 17.55
C ARG A 310 -2.42 -9.86 17.85
N GLU A 311 -2.95 -8.67 18.08
CA GLU A 311 -4.36 -8.46 18.35
C GLU A 311 -5.18 -8.37 17.05
N MET A 312 -6.50 -8.55 17.15
CA MET A 312 -7.40 -8.49 16.00
C MET A 312 -7.61 -7.03 15.58
N GLY A 313 -6.68 -6.50 14.79
CA GLY A 313 -6.61 -5.09 14.45
C GLY A 313 -5.16 -4.67 14.22
N ILE A 314 -4.90 -3.38 14.30
CA ILE A 314 -3.53 -2.85 14.37
C ILE A 314 -3.26 -2.36 15.79
N TYR A 315 -4.23 -1.63 16.35
CA TYR A 315 -4.25 -1.19 17.74
C TYR A 315 -5.61 -1.54 18.36
N ASN A 316 -5.64 -1.80 19.66
CA ASN A 316 -6.89 -1.93 20.42
C ASN A 316 -7.57 -0.58 20.67
N GLU A 317 -6.77 0.47 20.82
CA GLU A 317 -7.25 1.82 21.06
C GLU A 317 -8.07 2.32 19.86
N GLN A 318 -9.28 2.81 20.15
CA GLN A 318 -10.14 3.48 19.19
C GLN A 318 -10.14 4.98 19.47
N ILE A 319 -9.77 5.78 18.47
CA ILE A 319 -9.82 7.23 18.58
C ILE A 319 -11.08 7.75 17.91
N TYR A 320 -11.93 8.39 18.71
CA TYR A 320 -13.09 9.14 18.24
C TYR A 320 -12.66 10.51 17.74
N TYR A 321 -12.99 10.79 16.49
CA TYR A 321 -12.49 11.99 15.81
C TYR A 321 -13.59 12.78 15.11
N GLY A 322 -14.77 12.21 14.90
CA GLY A 322 -15.87 12.93 14.28
C GLY A 322 -16.67 13.77 15.28
N ILE A 323 -17.34 14.80 14.78
CA ILE A 323 -18.08 15.77 15.60
C ILE A 323 -19.57 15.77 15.26
N SER A 324 -19.94 16.17 14.04
CA SER A 324 -21.33 16.41 13.63
C SER A 324 -21.96 15.18 12.98
N ASN A 325 -22.06 15.14 11.64
CA ASN A 325 -22.62 14.00 10.91
C ASN A 325 -21.80 12.72 11.07
N TYR A 326 -20.62 12.86 11.68
CA TYR A 326 -19.66 11.81 11.94
C TYR A 326 -19.39 11.63 13.45
N ALA A 327 -20.22 12.14 14.36
CA ALA A 327 -19.97 12.13 15.82
C ALA A 327 -19.46 10.79 16.40
N ASN A 328 -19.99 9.67 15.89
CA ASN A 328 -19.64 8.33 16.36
C ASN A 328 -18.47 7.68 15.61
N ASN A 329 -17.86 8.41 14.67
CA ASN A 329 -16.75 7.88 13.89
C ASN A 329 -15.49 7.75 14.74
N HIS A 330 -14.99 6.52 14.71
CA HIS A 330 -13.75 6.13 15.33
C HIS A 330 -12.96 5.22 14.39
N THR A 331 -11.67 5.14 14.64
CA THR A 331 -10.78 4.20 13.95
C THR A 331 -9.67 3.76 14.88
N ASN A 332 -9.18 2.55 14.66
CA ASN A 332 -7.95 2.02 15.23
C ASN A 332 -6.84 1.90 14.17
N VAL A 333 -7.05 2.49 13.00
CA VAL A 333 -6.07 2.59 11.92
C VAL A 333 -5.55 4.02 11.90
N PHE A 334 -4.25 4.14 12.01
CA PHE A 334 -3.52 5.41 12.03
C PHE A 334 -2.64 5.46 10.79
N THR A 335 -1.38 5.87 10.96
CA THR A 335 -0.38 5.86 9.90
C THR A 335 0.74 4.90 10.28
N ALA A 336 1.59 4.55 9.32
CA ALA A 336 2.86 3.86 9.60
C ALA A 336 3.77 4.68 10.54
N PHE A 337 3.53 5.99 10.67
CA PHE A 337 4.33 6.86 11.51
C PHE A 337 3.98 6.75 13.00
N ARG A 338 2.77 6.26 13.35
CA ARG A 338 2.46 5.86 14.73
C ARG A 338 3.37 4.72 15.17
N ALA A 339 3.41 3.64 14.38
CA ALA A 339 4.26 2.49 14.65
C ALA A 339 5.74 2.89 14.79
N LEU A 340 6.26 3.75 13.88
CA LEU A 340 7.62 4.26 14.02
C LEU A 340 7.85 5.09 15.28
N ALA A 341 6.89 5.94 15.65
CA ALA A 341 7.02 6.79 16.82
C ALA A 341 6.95 5.97 18.11
N GLU A 342 6.00 5.04 18.24
CA GLU A 342 5.88 4.15 19.40
C GLU A 342 7.07 3.20 19.52
N ASP A 343 7.61 2.69 18.42
CA ASP A 343 8.71 1.74 18.49
C ASP A 343 10.08 2.39 18.74
N PHE A 344 10.30 3.60 18.23
CA PHE A 344 11.64 4.18 18.18
C PHE A 344 11.72 5.60 18.76
N GLY A 345 10.59 6.20 19.12
CA GLY A 345 10.51 7.60 19.51
C GLY A 345 10.53 8.56 18.31
N ILE A 346 10.10 9.80 18.57
CA ILE A 346 9.89 10.84 17.53
C ILE A 346 11.19 11.22 16.80
N LEU A 347 12.32 11.29 17.51
CA LEU A 347 13.58 11.67 16.88
C LEU A 347 14.12 10.56 15.98
N PHE A 348 14.12 9.32 16.49
CA PHE A 348 14.67 8.19 15.75
C PHE A 348 13.77 7.76 14.59
N SER A 349 12.45 7.94 14.70
CA SER A 349 11.54 7.75 13.57
C SER A 349 11.90 8.65 12.38
N LEU A 350 12.26 9.92 12.63
CA LEU A 350 12.73 10.83 11.58
C LEU A 350 14.07 10.36 10.97
N ILE A 351 14.98 9.83 11.79
CA ILE A 351 16.23 9.23 11.32
C ILE A 351 15.96 8.02 10.41
N ILE A 352 15.06 7.12 10.79
CA ILE A 352 14.65 5.97 9.97
C ILE A 352 14.04 6.43 8.64
N VAL A 353 13.18 7.45 8.67
CA VAL A 353 12.57 8.02 7.46
C VAL A 353 13.64 8.63 6.54
N PHE A 354 14.61 9.36 7.10
CA PHE A 354 15.74 9.90 6.35
C PHE A 354 16.50 8.78 5.63
N PHE A 355 16.89 7.73 6.36
CA PHE A 355 17.60 6.58 5.77
C PHE A 355 16.77 5.84 4.73
N THR A 356 15.47 5.70 4.94
CA THR A 356 14.56 5.11 3.95
C THR A 356 14.59 5.94 2.67
N GLY A 357 14.52 7.27 2.76
CA GLY A 357 14.68 8.18 1.63
C GLY A 357 16.03 8.02 0.95
N THR A 358 17.12 7.97 1.71
CA THR A 358 18.49 7.77 1.19
C THR A 358 18.62 6.47 0.43
N ILE A 359 18.13 5.36 0.99
CA ILE A 359 18.12 4.05 0.33
C ILE A 359 17.34 4.13 -0.98
N THR A 360 16.15 4.75 -0.98
CA THR A 360 15.37 4.95 -2.21
C THR A 360 16.13 5.77 -3.27
N GLY A 361 16.80 6.85 -2.85
CA GLY A 361 17.63 7.69 -3.72
C GLY A 361 18.81 6.93 -4.32
N ILE A 362 19.49 6.12 -3.52
CA ILE A 362 20.59 5.24 -3.96
C ILE A 362 20.07 4.22 -4.96
N SER A 363 19.05 3.43 -4.60
CA SER A 363 18.49 2.37 -5.44
C SER A 363 18.02 2.89 -6.80
N LEU A 364 17.35 4.04 -6.84
CA LEU A 364 16.93 4.65 -8.10
C LEU A 364 18.12 5.00 -9.00
N ASN A 365 19.20 5.54 -8.44
CA ASN A 365 20.39 5.88 -9.22
C ASN A 365 21.21 4.65 -9.60
N CYS A 366 21.24 3.61 -8.76
CA CYS A 366 21.81 2.31 -9.10
C CYS A 366 21.11 1.74 -10.34
N ILE A 367 19.77 1.78 -10.41
CA ILE A 367 19.01 1.37 -11.61
C ILE A 367 19.41 2.21 -12.82
N LYS A 368 19.40 3.55 -12.71
CA LYS A 368 19.78 4.45 -13.82
C LYS A 368 21.20 4.23 -14.32
N LYS A 369 22.11 3.86 -13.42
CA LYS A 369 23.52 3.58 -13.71
C LYS A 369 23.78 2.10 -14.01
N ASN A 370 22.78 1.22 -14.05
CA ASN A 370 22.92 -0.22 -14.22
C ASN A 370 23.87 -0.90 -13.21
N ILE A 371 23.93 -0.39 -11.97
CA ILE A 371 24.75 -0.95 -10.89
C ILE A 371 23.86 -1.83 -10.00
N GLY A 372 24.21 -3.11 -9.86
CA GLY A 372 23.50 -4.02 -8.95
C GLY A 372 21.98 -4.07 -9.20
N ILE A 373 21.57 -4.14 -10.48
CA ILE A 373 20.21 -3.82 -10.91
C ILE A 373 19.12 -4.61 -10.18
N LEU A 374 19.38 -5.89 -9.87
CA LEU A 374 18.43 -6.77 -9.20
C LEU A 374 18.17 -6.31 -7.76
N ASN A 375 19.25 -6.06 -7.01
CA ASN A 375 19.16 -5.60 -5.62
C ASN A 375 18.53 -4.20 -5.57
N ALA A 376 18.92 -3.32 -6.48
CA ALA A 376 18.39 -1.96 -6.55
C ALA A 376 16.88 -1.95 -6.83
N GLN A 377 16.39 -2.79 -7.74
CA GLN A 377 14.96 -2.94 -8.01
C GLN A 377 14.18 -3.46 -6.80
N TRP A 378 14.68 -4.52 -6.16
CA TRP A 378 14.02 -5.11 -5.00
C TRP A 378 13.92 -4.11 -3.84
N ILE A 379 15.00 -3.42 -3.52
CA ILE A 379 15.02 -2.39 -2.47
C ILE A 379 14.09 -1.22 -2.83
N LEU A 380 14.08 -0.79 -4.10
CA LEU A 380 13.19 0.26 -4.55
C LEU A 380 11.72 -0.15 -4.43
N MET A 381 11.37 -1.40 -4.78
CA MET A 381 10.01 -1.92 -4.58
C MET A 381 9.59 -1.92 -3.11
N GLY A 382 10.46 -2.38 -2.21
CA GLY A 382 10.18 -2.41 -0.77
C GLY A 382 9.96 -1.01 -0.19
N THR A 383 10.84 -0.05 -0.53
CA THR A 383 10.71 1.33 -0.06
C THR A 383 9.47 2.03 -0.63
N LEU A 384 9.19 1.87 -1.92
CA LEU A 384 7.97 2.39 -2.54
C LEU A 384 6.70 1.79 -1.94
N PHE A 385 6.73 0.52 -1.55
CA PHE A 385 5.59 -0.13 -0.91
C PHE A 385 5.34 0.43 0.49
N TYR A 386 6.39 0.55 1.31
CA TYR A 386 6.31 1.17 2.62
C TYR A 386 5.69 2.59 2.55
N ILE A 387 6.18 3.41 1.62
CA ILE A 387 5.71 4.78 1.40
C ILE A 387 4.26 4.82 0.94
N SER A 388 3.90 4.03 -0.07
CA SER A 388 2.56 4.07 -0.67
C SER A 388 1.49 3.52 0.28
N TRP A 389 1.87 2.60 1.17
CA TRP A 389 0.98 1.99 2.16
C TRP A 389 1.03 2.68 3.54
N SER A 390 1.85 3.73 3.69
CA SER A 390 2.06 4.41 4.98
C SER A 390 0.80 5.06 5.58
N PHE A 391 -0.26 5.21 4.79
CA PHE A 391 -1.56 5.71 5.25
C PHE A 391 -2.37 4.69 6.07
N VAL A 392 -1.98 3.41 6.06
CA VAL A 392 -2.64 2.34 6.84
C VAL A 392 -1.81 1.97 8.06
N THR A 393 -0.59 1.47 7.83
CA THR A 393 0.38 1.04 8.86
C THR A 393 1.69 0.65 8.20
N SER A 394 2.68 0.20 8.99
CA SER A 394 3.91 -0.40 8.48
C SER A 394 3.62 -1.64 7.64
N VAL A 395 4.14 -1.69 6.40
CA VAL A 395 4.09 -2.92 5.57
C VAL A 395 4.88 -4.06 6.21
N TRP A 396 5.86 -3.74 7.07
CA TRP A 396 6.70 -4.71 7.75
C TRP A 396 5.97 -5.42 8.90
N ALA A 397 4.78 -4.95 9.28
CA ALA A 397 3.92 -5.61 10.26
C ALA A 397 3.28 -6.90 9.70
N TYR A 398 3.35 -7.16 8.40
CA TYR A 398 2.76 -8.32 7.76
C TYR A 398 3.83 -9.22 7.14
N THR A 399 3.97 -10.43 7.68
CA THR A 399 4.91 -11.44 7.15
C THR A 399 4.60 -11.79 5.69
N SER A 400 3.32 -11.81 5.30
CA SER A 400 2.92 -12.07 3.92
C SER A 400 3.45 -11.03 2.92
N TYR A 401 3.56 -9.77 3.33
CA TYR A 401 4.15 -8.69 2.52
C TYR A 401 5.66 -8.87 2.39
N ILE A 402 6.34 -9.15 3.51
CA ILE A 402 7.79 -9.39 3.54
C ILE A 402 8.17 -10.56 2.63
N VAL A 403 7.48 -11.69 2.79
CA VAL A 403 7.75 -12.90 2.00
C VAL A 403 7.41 -12.67 0.52
N ALA A 404 6.35 -11.94 0.18
CA ALA A 404 6.04 -11.60 -1.20
C ALA A 404 7.13 -10.73 -1.86
N LEU A 405 7.66 -9.72 -1.14
CA LEU A 405 8.78 -8.90 -1.62
C LEU A 405 10.06 -9.73 -1.81
N TYR A 406 10.35 -10.66 -0.89
CA TYR A 406 11.49 -11.56 -1.04
C TYR A 406 11.30 -12.54 -2.21
N ALA A 407 10.12 -13.12 -2.36
CA ALA A 407 9.81 -13.98 -3.49
C ALA A 407 9.91 -13.22 -4.83
N MET A 408 9.53 -11.94 -4.87
CA MET A 408 9.73 -11.09 -6.05
C MET A 408 11.21 -10.98 -6.43
N TYR A 409 12.12 -10.85 -5.46
CA TYR A 409 13.56 -10.87 -5.73
C TYR A 409 14.01 -12.19 -6.38
N LEU A 410 13.49 -13.33 -5.93
CA LEU A 410 13.77 -14.63 -6.55
C LEU A 410 13.21 -14.70 -7.98
N CYS A 411 12.00 -14.18 -8.22
CA CYS A 411 11.43 -14.10 -9.56
C CYS A 411 12.30 -13.25 -10.49
N LEU A 412 12.82 -12.11 -10.02
CA LEU A 412 13.73 -11.27 -10.80
C LEU A 412 15.03 -12.00 -11.16
N LYS A 413 15.64 -12.73 -10.22
CA LYS A 413 16.84 -13.56 -10.49
C LYS A 413 16.58 -14.65 -11.52
N PHE A 414 15.41 -15.26 -11.49
CA PHE A 414 15.05 -16.33 -12.43
C PHE A 414 14.91 -15.81 -13.87
N VAL A 415 14.45 -14.57 -14.04
CA VAL A 415 14.05 -14.02 -15.35
C VAL A 415 15.10 -13.10 -15.97
N ILE A 416 15.94 -12.49 -15.15
CA ILE A 416 16.97 -11.53 -15.57
C ILE A 416 18.33 -12.16 -15.33
N TRP A 417 19.02 -12.50 -16.41
CA TRP A 417 20.33 -13.15 -16.35
C TRP A 417 21.43 -12.13 -16.59
N LYS A 418 22.57 -12.32 -15.92
CA LYS A 418 23.79 -11.56 -16.20
C LYS A 418 24.53 -12.27 -17.34
N ASP A 419 24.87 -11.52 -18.38
CA ASP A 419 25.73 -12.03 -19.47
C ASP A 419 27.15 -12.32 -19.00
#